data_AF-A0A1G0YPK0-F1
#
_entry.id   AF-A0A1G0YPK0-F1
#
_cell.length_a   1.000
_cell.length_b   1.000
_cell.length_c   1.000
_cell.angle_alpha   90.00
_cell.angle_beta   90.00
_cell.angle_gamma   90.00
#
_symmetry.space_group_name_H-M   'P 1'
#
loop_
_entity.id
_entity.type
_entity.pdbx_description
1 polymer ?
#
loop_
_entity_poly.entity_id
_entity_poly.type
_entity_poly.pdbx_seq_one_letter_code
_entity_poly.pdbx_strand_id
1 'polypeptide(L)'
;MPGEFTFFDRLPAELKAIVGGKFGNALVSLKDIAALALTSKANYQIFQPILNDAKMVLPLLQHIVRGKQEAACAMLQADTSLFFKKGWVTDNSGRAFYYVSAFQCALWAIDSYMLKMMLNCLQEMATTEEGYAEAENIRLELLKQYDEIQLNGLNYTTRDGEEVRGDHHFNPQSLIDDLRTTVSQFHHWTSAQQKHHWSIVGWDQYKLPAHFAQEYCQPRRQFDPVPLFNELSTCKGSLS
;
A
#
# COMPACT_ATOMS: atom_id res chain seq x y z
N MET A 1 3.94 29.78 -25.57
CA MET A 1 2.95 29.27 -24.61
C MET A 1 2.78 27.78 -24.87
N PRO A 2 3.18 26.88 -23.96
CA PRO A 2 2.85 25.48 -24.11
C PRO A 2 1.39 25.29 -23.70
N GLY A 3 0.56 24.85 -24.64
CA GLY A 3 -0.84 24.54 -24.36
C GLY A 3 -0.95 23.38 -23.36
N GLU A 4 -1.92 23.47 -22.47
CA GLU A 4 -2.30 22.41 -21.55
C GLU A 4 -2.53 21.10 -22.32
N PHE A 5 -1.73 20.08 -21.98
CA PHE A 5 -1.75 18.76 -22.61
C PHE A 5 -2.97 17.94 -22.15
N THR A 6 -4.14 18.24 -22.71
CA THR A 6 -5.43 17.54 -22.46
C THR A 6 -5.58 16.25 -23.28
N PHE A 7 -4.48 15.60 -23.68
CA PHE A 7 -4.55 14.45 -24.60
C PHE A 7 -5.22 13.22 -23.97
N PHE A 8 -4.96 12.96 -22.68
CA PHE A 8 -5.61 11.87 -21.95
C PHE A 8 -7.12 12.09 -21.81
N ASP A 9 -7.57 13.34 -21.67
CA ASP A 9 -8.99 13.68 -21.60
C ASP A 9 -9.71 13.43 -22.93
N ARG A 10 -8.98 13.47 -24.06
CA ARG A 10 -9.49 13.24 -25.41
C ARG A 10 -9.51 11.77 -25.84
N LEU A 11 -9.02 10.85 -25.01
CA LEU A 11 -9.17 9.43 -25.32
C LEU A 11 -10.66 9.05 -25.29
N PRO A 12 -11.16 8.31 -26.30
CA PRO A 12 -12.49 7.71 -26.29
C PRO A 12 -12.73 6.94 -24.99
N ALA A 13 -13.96 6.99 -24.47
CA ALA A 13 -14.32 6.33 -23.22
C ALA A 13 -14.01 4.82 -23.27
N GLU A 14 -14.11 4.19 -24.45
CA GLU A 14 -13.72 2.78 -24.62
C GLU A 14 -12.22 2.56 -24.42
N LEU A 15 -11.34 3.48 -24.86
CA LEU A 15 -9.89 3.37 -24.68
C LEU A 15 -9.47 3.65 -23.24
N LYS A 16 -10.13 4.58 -22.54
CA LYS A 16 -9.94 4.80 -21.10
C LYS A 16 -10.37 3.58 -20.30
N ALA A 17 -11.48 2.94 -20.66
CA ALA A 17 -11.95 1.69 -20.07
C ALA A 17 -11.10 0.48 -20.47
N ILE A 18 -10.43 0.51 -21.62
CA ILE A 18 -9.47 -0.52 -22.02
C ILE A 18 -8.18 -0.39 -21.19
N VAL A 19 -7.63 0.82 -21.06
CA VAL A 19 -6.48 1.16 -20.20
C VAL A 19 -6.76 0.95 -18.72
N GLY A 20 -7.97 1.28 -18.27
CA GLY A 20 -8.39 1.13 -16.87
C GLY A 20 -9.10 -0.18 -16.52
N GLY A 21 -9.49 -1.02 -17.50
CA GLY A 21 -10.41 -2.14 -17.25
C GLY A 21 -10.29 -3.38 -18.15
N LYS A 22 -9.71 -3.32 -19.35
CA LYS A 22 -9.38 -4.55 -20.13
C LYS A 22 -7.92 -4.98 -20.00
N PHE A 23 -7.04 -4.05 -19.65
CA PHE A 23 -5.63 -4.27 -19.38
C PHE A 23 -5.36 -4.68 -17.90
N GLY A 24 -6.41 -4.77 -17.08
CA GLY A 24 -6.31 -5.19 -15.67
C GLY A 24 -5.75 -6.61 -15.49
N ASN A 25 -5.94 -7.50 -16.48
CA ASN A 25 -5.55 -8.91 -16.38
C ASN A 25 -4.55 -9.36 -17.46
N ALA A 26 -4.33 -8.58 -18.52
CA ALA A 26 -3.39 -8.93 -19.59
C ALA A 26 -2.83 -7.66 -20.24
N LEU A 27 -1.54 -7.37 -20.01
CA LEU A 27 -0.79 -6.15 -20.38
C LEU A 27 -1.26 -4.98 -19.53
N VAL A 28 -0.55 -4.50 -18.53
CA VAL A 28 0.70 -3.79 -18.75
C VAL A 28 1.61 -4.02 -17.55
N SER A 29 2.43 -5.06 -17.60
CA SER A 29 3.59 -5.10 -16.72
C SER A 29 4.52 -3.93 -17.10
N LEU A 30 5.34 -3.43 -16.17
CA LEU A 30 6.38 -2.45 -16.52
C LEU A 30 7.28 -2.93 -17.66
N LYS A 31 7.39 -4.25 -17.86
CA LYS A 31 8.09 -4.86 -18.99
C LYS A 31 7.40 -4.56 -20.32
N ASP A 32 6.08 -4.55 -20.37
CA ASP A 32 5.31 -4.26 -21.59
C ASP A 32 5.40 -2.76 -21.94
N ILE A 33 5.32 -1.85 -20.95
CA ILE A 33 5.60 -0.41 -21.18
C ILE A 33 7.03 -0.21 -21.66
N ALA A 34 8.00 -0.91 -21.04
CA ALA A 34 9.39 -0.83 -21.47
C ALA A 34 9.57 -1.33 -22.90
N ALA A 35 8.95 -2.45 -23.26
CA ALA A 35 8.97 -2.96 -24.63
C ALA A 35 8.36 -1.95 -25.60
N LEU A 36 7.20 -1.36 -25.28
CA LEU A 36 6.55 -0.32 -26.08
C LEU A 36 7.44 0.92 -26.25
N ALA A 37 8.08 1.40 -25.18
CA ALA A 37 9.01 2.53 -25.22
C ALA A 37 10.17 2.29 -26.20
N LEU A 38 10.60 1.05 -26.39
CA LEU A 38 11.71 0.68 -27.27
C LEU A 38 11.31 0.54 -28.75
N THR A 39 10.01 0.54 -29.09
CA THR A 39 9.55 0.30 -30.46
C THR A 39 9.74 1.49 -31.41
N SER A 40 9.78 2.74 -30.89
CA SER A 40 10.01 3.93 -31.71
C SER A 40 10.41 5.14 -30.87
N LYS A 41 10.98 6.19 -31.50
CA LYS A 41 11.28 7.46 -30.82
C LYS A 41 10.03 8.14 -30.25
N ALA A 42 8.91 8.06 -30.96
CA ALA A 42 7.63 8.61 -30.51
C ALA A 42 7.12 7.86 -29.27
N ASN A 43 7.15 6.52 -29.30
CA ASN A 43 6.75 5.70 -28.15
C ASN A 43 7.70 5.89 -26.96
N TYR A 44 9.01 6.03 -27.20
CA TYR A 44 9.96 6.36 -26.15
C TYR A 44 9.57 7.65 -25.42
N GLN A 45 9.28 8.73 -26.16
CA GLN A 45 8.87 10.00 -25.57
C GLN A 45 7.56 9.89 -24.76
N ILE A 46 6.63 9.03 -25.20
CA ILE A 46 5.34 8.80 -24.53
C ILE A 46 5.51 7.98 -23.24
N PHE A 47 6.29 6.90 -23.29
CA PHE A 47 6.32 5.89 -22.23
C PHE A 47 7.48 6.07 -21.24
N GLN A 48 8.56 6.74 -21.62
CA GLN A 48 9.72 6.95 -20.73
C GLN A 48 9.39 7.71 -19.44
N PRO A 49 8.54 8.77 -19.46
CA PRO A 49 8.13 9.44 -18.22
C PRO A 49 7.39 8.50 -17.27
N ILE A 50 6.50 7.65 -17.80
CA ILE A 50 5.75 6.65 -17.01
C ILE A 50 6.71 5.65 -16.36
N LEU A 51 7.73 5.19 -17.10
CA LEU A 51 8.75 4.28 -16.57
C LEU A 51 9.61 4.95 -15.49
N ASN A 52 9.94 6.24 -15.66
CA ASN A 52 10.72 6.99 -14.68
C ASN A 52 9.92 7.19 -13.39
N ASP A 53 8.66 7.60 -13.49
CA ASP A 53 7.76 7.72 -12.33
C ASP A 53 7.61 6.35 -11.63
N ALA A 54 7.36 5.28 -12.39
CA ALA A 54 7.24 3.95 -11.81
C ALA A 54 8.52 3.45 -11.11
N LYS A 55 9.71 3.81 -11.61
CA LYS A 55 10.99 3.48 -10.96
C LYS A 55 11.14 4.13 -9.58
N MET A 56 10.49 5.27 -9.34
CA MET A 56 10.54 5.97 -8.05
C MET A 56 9.41 5.53 -7.12
N VAL A 57 8.19 5.35 -7.66
CA VAL A 57 6.99 5.05 -6.87
C VAL A 57 6.95 3.59 -6.42
N LEU A 58 7.33 2.65 -7.30
CA LEU A 58 7.24 1.22 -6.99
C LEU A 58 8.09 0.82 -5.77
N PRO A 59 9.37 1.25 -5.63
CA PRO A 59 10.15 0.93 -4.43
C PRO A 59 9.52 1.46 -3.14
N LEU A 60 8.96 2.68 -3.17
CA LEU A 60 8.26 3.25 -2.01
C LEU A 60 7.05 2.39 -1.64
N LEU A 61 6.17 2.08 -2.61
CA LEU A 61 5.00 1.24 -2.36
C LEU A 61 5.40 -0.15 -1.83
N GLN A 62 6.47 -0.73 -2.37
CA GLN A 62 7.03 -1.99 -1.87
C GLN A 62 7.52 -1.89 -0.43
N HIS A 63 8.11 -0.76 -0.03
CA HIS A 63 8.50 -0.54 1.36
C HIS A 63 7.28 -0.42 2.28
N ILE A 64 6.22 0.27 1.84
CA ILE A 64 4.97 0.36 2.60
C ILE A 64 4.34 -1.02 2.83
N VAL A 65 4.04 -1.76 1.75
CA VAL A 65 3.31 -3.05 1.89
C VAL A 65 4.13 -4.15 2.57
N ARG A 66 5.45 -3.96 2.69
CA ARG A 66 6.36 -4.87 3.41
C ARG A 66 6.72 -4.37 4.82
N GLY A 67 6.15 -3.26 5.28
CA GLY A 67 6.43 -2.71 6.61
C GLY A 67 7.88 -2.23 6.79
N LYS A 68 8.58 -1.81 5.72
CA LYS A 68 9.96 -1.31 5.78
C LYS A 68 9.98 0.20 6.08
N GLN A 69 9.65 0.55 7.33
CA GLN A 69 9.42 1.93 7.75
C GLN A 69 10.61 2.86 7.49
N GLU A 70 11.82 2.47 7.88
CA GLU A 70 13.02 3.32 7.73
C GLU A 70 13.33 3.63 6.26
N ALA A 71 13.23 2.61 5.39
CA ALA A 71 13.46 2.77 3.96
C ALA A 71 12.40 3.68 3.31
N ALA A 72 11.13 3.55 3.73
CA ALA A 72 10.08 4.44 3.28
C ALA A 72 10.29 5.90 3.76
N CYS A 73 10.67 6.09 5.03
CA CYS A 73 10.97 7.43 5.59
C CYS A 73 12.10 8.10 4.80
N ALA A 74 13.21 7.38 4.56
CA ALA A 74 14.34 7.91 3.81
C ALA A 74 13.96 8.33 2.38
N MET A 75 13.09 7.57 1.69
CA MET A 75 12.60 7.94 0.36
C MET A 75 11.72 9.19 0.39
N LEU A 76 10.79 9.29 1.35
CA LEU A 76 9.88 10.44 1.47
C LEU A 76 10.60 11.73 1.88
N GLN A 77 11.63 11.62 2.73
CA GLN A 77 12.48 12.76 3.09
C GLN A 77 13.37 13.21 1.92
N ALA A 78 13.80 12.29 1.07
CA ALA A 78 14.62 12.61 -0.10
C ALA A 78 13.81 13.22 -1.25
N ASP A 79 12.56 12.79 -1.44
CA ASP A 79 11.66 13.30 -2.47
C ASP A 79 10.21 13.33 -1.95
N THR A 80 9.79 14.54 -1.55
CA THR A 80 8.47 14.84 -0.99
C THR A 80 7.36 14.74 -2.02
N SER A 81 7.70 14.84 -3.31
CA SER A 81 6.72 14.69 -4.40
C SER A 81 6.11 13.28 -4.45
N LEU A 82 6.77 12.30 -3.82
CA LEU A 82 6.30 10.92 -3.72
C LEU A 82 5.00 10.78 -2.91
N PHE A 83 4.67 11.72 -2.02
CA PHE A 83 3.39 11.72 -1.30
C PHE A 83 2.17 11.80 -2.23
N PHE A 84 2.33 12.44 -3.39
CA PHE A 84 1.26 12.66 -4.36
C PHE A 84 1.16 11.53 -5.40
N LYS A 85 2.22 10.74 -5.54
CA LYS A 85 2.33 9.77 -6.62
C LYS A 85 1.55 8.49 -6.31
N LYS A 86 0.85 8.00 -7.32
CA LYS A 86 0.11 6.74 -7.29
C LYS A 86 0.78 5.73 -8.22
N GLY A 87 0.68 4.45 -7.88
CA GLY A 87 1.29 3.37 -8.63
C GLY A 87 0.61 2.03 -8.38
N TRP A 88 1.29 0.97 -8.75
CA TRP A 88 0.83 -0.41 -8.62
C TRP A 88 1.80 -1.20 -7.73
N VAL A 89 1.26 -2.05 -6.88
CA VAL A 89 2.06 -2.87 -5.96
C VAL A 89 1.34 -4.15 -5.59
N THR A 90 2.11 -5.22 -5.37
CA THR A 90 1.61 -6.46 -4.80
C THR A 90 2.17 -6.65 -3.41
N ASP A 91 1.30 -6.89 -2.43
CA ASP A 91 1.71 -7.13 -1.05
C ASP A 91 2.16 -8.59 -0.80
N ASN A 92 2.55 -8.89 0.44
CA ASN A 92 3.06 -10.22 0.80
C ASN A 92 2.01 -11.33 0.70
N SER A 93 0.71 -10.99 0.75
CA SER A 93 -0.39 -11.95 0.61
C SER A 93 -0.74 -12.24 -0.86
N GLY A 94 -0.22 -11.42 -1.78
CA GLY A 94 -0.52 -11.50 -3.21
C GLY A 94 -1.68 -10.59 -3.65
N ARG A 95 -2.13 -9.65 -2.81
CA ARG A 95 -3.09 -8.61 -3.22
C ARG A 95 -2.38 -7.61 -4.12
N ALA A 96 -2.88 -7.44 -5.34
CA ALA A 96 -2.40 -6.47 -6.31
C ALA A 96 -3.26 -5.21 -6.27
N PHE A 97 -2.70 -4.12 -5.77
CA PHE A 97 -3.32 -2.79 -5.75
C PHE A 97 -2.92 -2.01 -6.99
N TYR A 98 -3.90 -1.30 -7.57
CA TYR A 98 -3.72 -0.51 -8.78
C TYR A 98 -4.02 0.95 -8.49
N TYR A 99 -3.17 1.84 -9.02
CA TYR A 99 -3.32 3.28 -8.91
C TYR A 99 -3.55 3.76 -7.46
N VAL A 100 -2.68 3.32 -6.56
CA VAL A 100 -2.73 3.61 -5.11
C VAL A 100 -1.49 4.40 -4.69
N SER A 101 -1.64 5.32 -3.73
CA SER A 101 -0.51 6.02 -3.11
C SER A 101 0.08 5.26 -1.92
N ALA A 102 1.28 5.67 -1.48
CA ALA A 102 1.90 5.13 -0.28
C ALA A 102 1.01 5.33 0.97
N PHE A 103 0.44 6.52 1.11
CA PHE A 103 -0.44 6.86 2.23
C PHE A 103 -1.76 6.07 2.19
N GLN A 104 -2.34 5.88 1.01
CA GLN A 104 -3.55 5.08 0.82
C GLN A 104 -3.35 3.61 1.21
N CYS A 105 -2.21 3.01 0.83
CA CYS A 105 -1.84 1.66 1.28
C CYS A 105 -1.72 1.58 2.82
N ALA A 106 -1.07 2.56 3.45
CA ALA A 106 -0.90 2.59 4.90
C ALA A 106 -2.23 2.76 5.65
N LEU A 107 -3.12 3.63 5.14
CA LEU A 107 -4.47 3.82 5.66
C LEU A 107 -5.30 2.54 5.57
N TRP A 108 -5.35 1.92 4.39
CA TRP A 108 -6.09 0.68 4.18
C TRP A 108 -5.57 -0.43 5.10
N ALA A 109 -4.25 -0.55 5.24
CA ALA A 109 -3.66 -1.53 6.15
C ALA A 109 -3.89 -1.21 7.63
N ILE A 110 -4.32 0.02 7.98
CA ILE A 110 -4.33 0.55 9.35
C ILE A 110 -2.93 0.49 9.99
N ASP A 111 -1.89 0.70 9.18
CA ASP A 111 -0.50 0.66 9.62
C ASP A 111 -0.16 1.96 10.36
N SER A 112 -0.45 1.98 11.67
CA SER A 112 -0.25 3.16 12.49
C SER A 112 1.22 3.63 12.54
N TYR A 113 2.18 2.71 12.39
CA TYR A 113 3.61 3.02 12.37
C TYR A 113 3.99 3.78 11.10
N MET A 114 3.56 3.28 9.94
CA MET A 114 3.76 3.97 8.66
C MET A 114 3.05 5.32 8.61
N LEU A 115 1.82 5.41 9.11
CA LEU A 115 1.06 6.67 9.16
C LEU A 115 1.75 7.71 10.05
N LYS A 116 2.16 7.32 11.26
CA LYS A 116 2.94 8.21 12.16
C LYS A 116 4.26 8.63 11.53
N MET A 117 4.97 7.70 10.89
CA MET A 117 6.22 7.98 10.18
C MET A 117 6.02 9.05 9.10
N MET A 118 4.99 8.92 8.27
CA MET A 118 4.66 9.89 7.22
C MET A 118 4.35 11.27 7.80
N LEU A 119 3.54 11.34 8.87
CA LEU A 119 3.22 12.60 9.54
C LEU A 119 4.47 13.24 10.19
N ASN A 120 5.36 12.43 10.76
CA ASN A 120 6.61 12.92 11.33
C ASN A 120 7.54 13.51 10.25
N CYS A 121 7.58 12.93 9.04
CA CYS A 121 8.32 13.52 7.92
C CYS A 121 7.84 14.95 7.62
N LEU A 122 6.53 15.19 7.66
CA LEU A 122 5.95 16.53 7.46
C LEU A 122 6.31 17.49 8.59
N GLN A 123 6.29 17.02 9.84
CA GLN A 123 6.67 17.83 11.00
C GLN A 123 8.15 18.25 10.95
N GLU A 124 9.04 17.34 10.54
CA GLU A 124 10.47 17.62 10.41
C GLU A 124 10.74 18.63 9.28
N MET A 125 10.02 18.52 8.17
CA MET A 125 10.05 19.49 7.06
C MET A 125 9.57 20.88 7.47
N ALA A 126 8.53 20.95 8.32
CA ALA A 126 7.89 22.19 8.76
C ALA A 126 8.73 23.03 9.75
N THR A 127 10.02 22.73 9.93
CA THR A 127 10.93 23.46 10.83
C THR A 127 11.42 24.79 10.25
N THR A 128 11.26 25.01 8.94
CA THR A 128 11.53 26.27 8.24
C THR A 128 10.23 26.86 7.68
N GLU A 129 10.22 28.17 7.38
CA GLU A 129 9.03 28.83 6.82
C GLU A 129 8.66 28.29 5.43
N GLU A 130 9.65 28.09 4.55
CA GLU A 130 9.46 27.47 3.23
C GLU A 130 8.99 26.01 3.35
N GLY A 131 9.61 25.23 4.25
CA GLY A 131 9.24 23.84 4.50
C GLY A 131 7.85 23.70 5.11
N TYR A 132 7.40 24.67 5.91
CA TYR A 132 6.03 24.68 6.44
C TYR A 132 4.99 24.79 5.32
N ALA A 133 5.19 25.69 4.36
CA ALA A 133 4.27 25.85 3.23
C ALA A 133 4.17 24.57 2.38
N GLU A 134 5.31 23.90 2.15
CA GLU A 134 5.34 22.62 1.44
C GLU A 134 4.66 21.50 2.23
N ALA A 135 4.96 21.38 3.53
CA ALA A 135 4.34 20.39 4.41
C ALA A 135 2.82 20.56 4.49
N GLU A 136 2.33 21.80 4.51
CA GLU A 136 0.90 22.10 4.51
C GLU A 136 0.22 21.70 3.19
N ASN A 137 0.86 21.93 2.05
CA ASN A 137 0.37 21.45 0.75
C ASN A 137 0.26 19.91 0.72
N ILE A 138 1.28 19.21 1.24
CA ILE A 138 1.24 17.75 1.35
C ILE A 138 0.12 17.31 2.29
N ARG A 139 -0.03 17.96 3.45
CA ARG A 139 -1.10 17.66 4.42
C ARG A 139 -2.49 17.76 3.81
N LEU A 140 -2.75 18.80 3.02
CA LEU A 140 -4.03 18.98 2.30
C LEU A 140 -4.27 17.86 1.29
N GLU A 141 -3.25 17.42 0.57
CA GLU A 141 -3.38 16.27 -0.33
C GLU A 141 -3.62 14.96 0.45
N LEU A 142 -2.95 14.74 1.58
CA LEU A 142 -3.18 13.54 2.40
C LEU A 142 -4.63 13.50 2.91
N LEU A 143 -5.20 14.65 3.29
CA LEU A 143 -6.63 14.73 3.63
C LEU A 143 -7.53 14.35 2.46
N LYS A 144 -7.24 14.85 1.25
CA LYS A 144 -7.99 14.47 0.05
C LYS A 144 -7.89 12.97 -0.22
N GLN A 145 -6.70 12.38 -0.09
CA GLN A 145 -6.50 10.93 -0.25
C GLN A 145 -7.25 10.11 0.80
N TYR A 146 -7.34 10.61 2.04
CA TYR A 146 -8.15 10.02 3.09
C TYR A 146 -9.63 10.05 2.72
N ASP A 147 -10.16 11.20 2.30
CA ASP A 147 -11.55 11.34 1.88
C ASP A 147 -11.88 10.44 0.68
N GLU A 148 -10.95 10.29 -0.28
CA GLU A 148 -11.07 9.35 -1.40
C GLU A 148 -11.26 7.90 -0.93
N ILE A 149 -10.50 7.45 0.08
CA ILE A 149 -10.65 6.10 0.65
C ILE A 149 -11.94 5.98 1.45
N GLN A 150 -12.31 6.98 2.25
CA GLN A 150 -13.55 6.93 3.01
C GLN A 150 -14.78 6.84 2.10
N LEU A 151 -14.74 7.52 0.96
CA LEU A 151 -15.82 7.50 -0.01
C LEU A 151 -15.84 6.22 -0.85
N ASN A 152 -14.70 5.82 -1.41
CA ASN A 152 -14.65 4.83 -2.49
C ASN A 152 -13.99 3.51 -2.09
N GLY A 153 -13.27 3.46 -0.97
CA GLY A 153 -12.37 2.36 -0.62
C GLY A 153 -11.25 2.13 -1.63
N LEU A 154 -10.50 1.05 -1.44
CA LEU A 154 -9.50 0.58 -2.41
C LEU A 154 -10.02 -0.61 -3.21
N ASN A 155 -9.54 -0.70 -4.44
CA ASN A 155 -9.76 -1.85 -5.31
C ASN A 155 -8.45 -2.63 -5.45
N TYR A 156 -8.54 -3.96 -5.40
CA TYR A 156 -7.39 -4.84 -5.61
C TYR A 156 -7.83 -6.19 -6.15
N THR A 157 -6.87 -6.92 -6.73
CA THR A 157 -7.07 -8.30 -7.16
C THR A 157 -6.37 -9.23 -6.19
N THR A 158 -7.04 -10.30 -5.76
CA THR A 158 -6.43 -11.32 -4.91
C THR A 158 -5.46 -12.19 -5.72
N ARG A 159 -4.67 -13.01 -5.02
CA ARG A 159 -3.79 -14.00 -5.64
C ARG A 159 -4.52 -14.94 -6.60
N ASP A 160 -5.77 -15.26 -6.29
CA ASP A 160 -6.61 -16.19 -7.07
C ASP A 160 -7.33 -15.50 -8.24
N GLY A 161 -7.09 -14.19 -8.44
CA GLY A 161 -7.66 -13.40 -9.53
C GLY A 161 -9.01 -12.78 -9.23
N GLU A 162 -9.50 -12.86 -7.98
CA GLU A 162 -10.77 -12.25 -7.59
C GLU A 162 -10.62 -10.74 -7.43
N GLU A 163 -11.54 -9.97 -8.02
CA GLU A 163 -11.59 -8.53 -7.85
C GLU A 163 -12.32 -8.16 -6.56
N VAL A 164 -11.64 -7.41 -5.70
CA VAL A 164 -12.23 -6.75 -4.53
C VAL A 164 -12.38 -5.27 -4.85
N ARG A 165 -13.56 -4.71 -4.55
CA ARG A 165 -13.88 -3.32 -4.81
C ARG A 165 -14.42 -2.63 -3.57
N GLY A 166 -14.00 -1.39 -3.37
CA GLY A 166 -14.49 -0.54 -2.29
C GLY A 166 -14.14 -1.04 -0.90
N ASP A 167 -12.97 -1.67 -0.75
CA ASP A 167 -12.51 -2.13 0.56
C ASP A 167 -11.86 -0.97 1.32
N HIS A 168 -12.49 -0.50 2.39
CA HIS A 168 -12.08 0.71 3.09
C HIS A 168 -10.86 0.51 3.99
N HIS A 169 -10.71 -0.69 4.56
CA HIS A 169 -9.59 -1.05 5.41
C HIS A 169 -9.50 -2.56 5.55
N PHE A 170 -8.31 -3.05 5.86
CA PHE A 170 -8.09 -4.46 6.14
C PHE A 170 -8.88 -4.88 7.39
N ASN A 171 -9.73 -5.90 7.23
CA ASN A 171 -10.57 -6.44 8.29
C ASN A 171 -10.06 -7.82 8.75
N PRO A 172 -9.54 -7.96 9.99
CA PRO A 172 -9.06 -9.23 10.52
C PRO A 172 -10.16 -10.16 11.04
N GLN A 173 -11.45 -9.84 10.85
CA GLN A 173 -12.57 -10.58 11.46
C GLN A 173 -12.57 -12.07 11.11
N SER A 174 -12.25 -12.44 9.86
CA SER A 174 -12.16 -13.86 9.44
C SER A 174 -11.16 -14.64 10.31
N LEU A 175 -9.96 -14.09 10.52
CA LEU A 175 -8.94 -14.70 11.38
C LEU A 175 -9.42 -14.82 12.83
N ILE A 176 -10.10 -13.79 13.35
CA ILE A 176 -10.64 -13.78 14.71
C ILE A 176 -11.68 -14.90 14.87
N ASP A 177 -12.57 -15.07 13.90
CA ASP A 177 -13.62 -16.08 13.92
C ASP A 177 -13.05 -17.50 13.77
N ASP A 178 -12.04 -17.69 12.91
CA ASP A 178 -11.35 -18.97 12.76
C ASP A 178 -10.56 -19.36 14.01
N LEU A 179 -9.89 -18.39 14.66
CA LEU A 179 -9.22 -18.62 15.93
C LEU A 179 -10.21 -18.99 17.04
N ARG A 180 -11.33 -18.27 17.17
CA ARG A 180 -12.39 -18.57 18.15
C ARG A 180 -13.00 -19.95 17.94
N THR A 181 -13.30 -20.28 16.69
CA THR A 181 -13.82 -21.60 16.31
C THR A 181 -12.80 -22.68 16.67
N THR A 182 -11.53 -22.47 16.32
CA THR A 182 -10.44 -23.40 16.62
C THR A 182 -10.30 -23.63 18.12
N VAL A 183 -10.24 -22.58 18.92
CA VAL A 183 -10.09 -22.69 20.38
C VAL A 183 -11.31 -23.37 21.01
N SER A 184 -12.52 -23.00 20.61
CA SER A 184 -13.75 -23.54 21.22
C SER A 184 -14.01 -25.01 20.87
N GLN A 185 -13.60 -25.47 19.69
CA GLN A 185 -13.88 -26.82 19.21
C GLN A 185 -12.67 -27.76 19.29
N PHE A 186 -11.48 -27.27 19.64
CA PHE A 186 -10.22 -28.01 19.56
C PHE A 186 -10.29 -29.41 20.18
N HIS A 187 -10.85 -29.51 21.39
CA HIS A 187 -10.97 -30.76 22.15
C HIS A 187 -12.08 -31.69 21.65
N HIS A 188 -13.01 -31.19 20.82
CA HIS A 188 -14.10 -31.97 20.21
C HIS A 188 -13.74 -32.51 18.82
N TRP A 189 -12.63 -32.05 18.25
CA TRP A 189 -12.18 -32.44 16.92
C TRP A 189 -11.25 -33.65 16.93
N THR A 190 -11.35 -34.44 15.87
CA THR A 190 -10.32 -35.43 15.52
C THR A 190 -9.01 -34.75 15.13
N SER A 191 -7.89 -35.47 15.18
CA SER A 191 -6.59 -34.94 14.75
C SER A 191 -6.59 -34.44 13.30
N ALA A 192 -7.39 -35.06 12.41
CA ALA A 192 -7.54 -34.61 11.04
C ALA A 192 -8.25 -33.25 10.94
N GLN A 193 -9.33 -33.06 11.71
CA GLN A 193 -10.05 -31.79 11.79
C GLN A 193 -9.18 -30.69 12.42
N GLN A 194 -8.47 -30.99 13.51
CA GLN A 194 -7.52 -30.05 14.13
C GLN A 194 -6.49 -29.55 13.10
N LYS A 195 -5.88 -30.46 12.34
CA LYS A 195 -4.90 -30.10 11.30
C LYS A 195 -5.53 -29.25 10.19
N HIS A 196 -6.75 -29.57 9.78
CA HIS A 196 -7.46 -28.81 8.76
C HIS A 196 -7.75 -27.38 9.21
N HIS A 197 -8.36 -27.20 10.38
CA HIS A 197 -8.68 -25.88 10.92
C HIS A 197 -7.43 -25.06 11.26
N TRP A 198 -6.35 -25.70 11.74
CA TRP A 198 -5.07 -25.02 11.91
C TRP A 198 -4.48 -24.50 10.58
N SER A 199 -4.71 -25.23 9.48
CA SER A 199 -4.29 -24.78 8.15
C SER A 199 -5.10 -23.59 7.66
N ILE A 200 -6.41 -23.53 7.98
CA ILE A 200 -7.28 -22.37 7.68
C ILE A 200 -6.76 -21.14 8.44
N VAL A 201 -6.52 -21.26 9.75
CA VAL A 201 -5.94 -20.18 10.57
C VAL A 201 -4.62 -19.70 9.96
N GLY A 202 -3.74 -20.61 9.54
CA GLY A 202 -2.48 -20.26 8.89
C GLY A 202 -2.66 -19.48 7.59
N TRP A 203 -3.65 -19.82 6.76
CA TRP A 203 -3.99 -19.07 5.55
C TRP A 203 -4.52 -17.67 5.87
N ASP A 204 -5.32 -17.52 6.91
CA ASP A 204 -5.84 -16.22 7.32
C ASP A 204 -4.77 -15.35 7.96
N GLN A 205 -3.84 -15.93 8.70
CA GLN A 205 -2.62 -15.23 9.17
C GLN A 205 -1.75 -14.77 8.00
N TYR A 206 -1.62 -15.59 6.95
CA TYR A 206 -0.86 -15.23 5.75
C TYR A 206 -1.42 -14.01 5.01
N LYS A 207 -2.73 -13.74 5.13
CA LYS A 207 -3.39 -12.57 4.53
C LYS A 207 -3.16 -11.28 5.31
N LEU A 208 -2.54 -11.31 6.50
CA LEU A 208 -2.34 -10.10 7.29
C LEU A 208 -1.37 -9.12 6.60
N PRO A 209 -1.63 -7.80 6.65
CA PRO A 209 -0.64 -6.79 6.31
C PRO A 209 0.64 -6.95 7.13
N ALA A 210 1.78 -6.53 6.57
CA ALA A 210 3.10 -6.79 7.14
C ALA A 210 3.25 -6.33 8.61
N HIS A 211 2.68 -5.17 8.97
CA HIS A 211 2.81 -4.62 10.32
C HIS A 211 2.22 -5.55 11.40
N PHE A 212 1.13 -6.29 11.12
CA PHE A 212 0.61 -7.27 12.08
C PHE A 212 1.65 -8.33 12.42
N ALA A 213 2.29 -8.93 11.41
CA ALA A 213 3.30 -9.96 11.62
C ALA A 213 4.53 -9.39 12.35
N GLN A 214 4.92 -8.16 12.04
CA GLN A 214 6.00 -7.47 12.71
C GLN A 214 5.73 -7.34 14.21
N GLU A 215 4.51 -6.97 14.61
CA GLU A 215 4.13 -6.82 16.02
C GLU A 215 4.30 -8.12 16.81
N TYR A 216 3.86 -9.26 16.26
CA TYR A 216 4.04 -10.56 16.91
C TYR A 216 5.50 -11.03 16.94
N CYS A 217 6.32 -10.55 16.01
CA CYS A 217 7.74 -10.89 15.93
C CYS A 217 8.65 -9.92 16.68
N GLN A 218 8.11 -8.88 17.35
CA GLN A 218 8.93 -7.95 18.13
C GLN A 218 9.49 -8.65 19.38
N PRO A 219 10.83 -8.81 19.52
CA PRO A 219 11.42 -9.59 20.61
C PRO A 219 11.13 -9.05 22.01
N ARG A 220 10.79 -7.77 22.12
CA ARG A 220 10.58 -7.07 23.40
C ARG A 220 9.10 -6.85 23.72
N ARG A 221 8.17 -7.27 22.85
CA ARG A 221 6.74 -7.09 23.06
C ARG A 221 6.15 -8.32 23.74
N GLN A 222 5.71 -8.15 24.98
CA GLN A 222 4.92 -9.16 25.67
C GLN A 222 3.45 -8.96 25.32
N PHE A 223 2.75 -10.03 24.97
CA PHE A 223 1.31 -9.98 24.72
C PHE A 223 0.47 -10.31 25.97
N ASP A 224 1.15 -10.53 27.10
CA ASP A 224 0.56 -10.70 28.41
C ASP A 224 1.34 -9.85 29.45
N PRO A 225 0.72 -8.80 30.02
CA PRO A 225 -0.62 -8.31 29.69
C PRO A 225 -0.69 -7.73 28.27
N VAL A 226 -1.90 -7.59 27.74
CA VAL A 226 -2.13 -7.02 26.40
C VAL A 226 -1.47 -5.63 26.28
N PRO A 227 -0.60 -5.40 25.28
CA PRO A 227 0.06 -4.11 25.06
C PRO A 227 -0.94 -2.97 24.87
N LEU A 228 -0.53 -1.76 25.20
CA LEU A 228 -1.31 -0.54 24.95
C LEU A 228 -1.20 -0.03 23.51
N PHE A 229 -0.24 -0.54 22.72
CA PHE A 229 0.02 -0.17 21.32
C PHE A 229 0.16 1.35 21.09
N ASN A 230 0.68 2.10 22.07
CA ASN A 230 0.77 3.56 22.04
C ASN A 230 2.21 4.09 21.94
N GLU A 231 3.19 3.23 21.66
CA GLU A 231 4.58 3.63 21.57
C GLU A 231 4.82 4.62 20.42
N LEU A 232 5.76 5.54 20.62
CA LEU A 232 6.16 6.53 19.64
C LEU A 232 7.15 5.90 18.66
N SER A 233 6.80 5.85 17.39
CA SER A 233 7.70 5.50 16.29
C SER A 233 8.34 6.76 15.73
N THR A 234 9.61 7.01 16.06
CA THR A 234 10.38 8.11 15.46
C THR A 234 11.07 7.64 14.17
N CYS A 235 11.29 8.53 13.19
CA CYS A 235 12.13 8.22 12.02
C CYS A 235 13.62 8.09 12.37
N LYS A 236 13.99 8.30 13.64
CA LYS A 236 15.38 8.16 14.08
C LYS A 236 15.61 6.69 14.39
N GLY A 237 16.36 6.04 13.50
CA GLY A 237 16.86 4.69 13.68
C GLY A 237 17.33 4.50 15.11
N SER A 238 16.73 3.54 15.79
CA SER A 238 17.26 3.01 17.03
C SER A 238 18.57 2.32 16.66
N LEU A 239 19.66 3.08 16.67
CA LEU A 239 21.00 2.55 16.82
C LEU A 239 21.02 1.80 18.15
N SER A 240 20.88 0.49 18.07
CA SER A 240 21.37 -0.44 19.09
C SER A 240 22.51 -1.25 18.51
#